data_AF-Q09787-F1
#
_entry.id   AF-Q09787-F1
#
_cell.length_a   1.000
_cell.length_b   1.000
_cell.length_c   1.000
_cell.angle_alpha   90.00
_cell.angle_beta   90.00
_cell.angle_gamma   90.00
#
_symmetry.space_group_name_H-M   'P 1'
#
loop_
_entity.id
_entity.type
_entity.pdbx_description
1 polymer ?
#
loop_
_entity_poly.entity_id
_entity_poly.type
_entity_poly.pdbx_seq_one_letter_code
_entity_poly.pdbx_strand_id
1 'polypeptide(L)'
;MEDVDLGFLSQEKLDEKDYLDIECSRVGGAPLFIRKNDAAFLNESLENSFEFLMQLYAPKNSEISYHRILYIFINRDGDSQTAGWTRGVKVFREQARETDEIDFQLITSKVTKLIDSSEIEVDAEPKEENKKEIPEKLKNVKVDTENPSAEPYTKAKGDVSFLKFQKRLSRAPDQIMRYYHATSNEFPGLWCNNECIPSSIPNCACGAKRQLEFQILPTLISSMNIDHSAKNALDWGILSIYVCSASCDLANCGLAEELCWLQTFSEQGIIAPE
;
A
#
# COMPACT_ATOMS: atom_id res chain seq x y z
N MET A 1 -22.05 -0.09 -4.30
CA MET A 1 -21.33 1.00 -3.61
C MET A 1 -19.88 0.58 -3.67
N GLU A 2 -18.99 1.40 -4.22
CA GLU A 2 -17.57 1.02 -4.22
C GLU A 2 -17.17 0.96 -2.74
N ASP A 3 -16.89 -0.25 -2.24
CA ASP A 3 -16.57 -0.50 -0.83
C ASP A 3 -15.06 -0.31 -0.63
N VAL A 4 -14.62 0.88 -1.05
CA VAL A 4 -13.22 1.28 -1.11
C VAL A 4 -13.08 2.63 -0.42
N ASP A 5 -12.22 2.61 0.58
CA ASP A 5 -11.82 3.77 1.34
C ASP A 5 -10.46 4.25 0.85
N LEU A 6 -10.32 5.56 0.69
CA LEU A 6 -9.08 6.23 0.27
C LEU A 6 -8.39 6.80 1.51
N GLY A 7 -7.08 6.59 1.61
CA GLY A 7 -6.26 7.19 2.67
C GLY A 7 -5.54 8.45 2.19
N PHE A 8 -5.51 9.47 3.04
CA PHE A 8 -4.86 10.76 2.82
C PHE A 8 -3.97 11.11 4.01
N LEU A 9 -2.87 11.83 3.78
CA LEU A 9 -2.04 12.34 4.87
C LEU A 9 -2.70 13.57 5.48
N SER A 10 -2.93 13.54 6.80
CA SER A 10 -3.38 14.73 7.53
C SER A 10 -2.33 15.84 7.47
N GLN A 11 -2.80 17.08 7.45
CA GLN A 11 -1.93 18.25 7.58
C GLN A 11 -1.52 18.51 9.04
N GLU A 12 -2.23 17.91 9.99
CA GLU A 12 -1.94 18.05 11.41
C GLU A 12 -0.76 17.16 11.81
N LYS A 13 0.08 17.66 12.73
CA LYS A 13 1.19 16.90 13.27
C LYS A 13 0.69 16.03 14.41
N LEU A 14 1.09 14.77 14.39
CA LEU A 14 0.86 13.85 15.50
C LEU A 14 1.48 14.38 16.80
N ASP A 15 0.71 14.35 17.88
CA ASP A 15 1.15 14.59 19.24
C ASP A 15 1.44 13.28 19.99
N GLU A 16 1.87 13.38 21.25
CA GLU A 16 2.23 12.22 22.07
C GLU A 16 1.04 11.26 22.31
N LYS A 17 -0.19 11.78 22.39
CA LYS A 17 -1.39 10.94 22.57
C LYS A 17 -1.67 10.13 21.33
N ASP A 18 -1.50 10.73 20.15
CA ASP A 18 -1.70 10.02 18.89
C ASP A 18 -0.71 8.84 18.77
N TYR A 19 0.54 9.02 19.20
CA TYR A 19 1.54 7.93 19.28
C TYR A 19 1.19 6.79 20.24
N LEU A 20 0.31 7.05 21.21
CA LEU A 20 -0.16 6.06 22.18
C LEU A 20 -1.58 5.56 21.87
N ASP A 21 -2.20 6.07 20.81
CA ASP A 21 -3.48 5.58 20.32
C ASP A 21 -3.27 4.42 19.33
N ILE A 22 -3.82 3.26 19.67
CA ILE A 22 -3.79 2.05 18.83
C ILE A 22 -4.68 2.19 17.60
N GLU A 23 -5.69 3.07 17.65
CA GLU A 23 -6.65 3.28 16.57
C GLU A 23 -6.14 4.29 15.53
N CYS A 24 -5.13 5.08 15.89
CA CYS A 24 -4.48 6.03 15.00
C CYS A 24 -3.70 5.28 13.90
N SER A 25 -4.28 5.28 12.70
CA SER A 25 -3.60 4.89 11.47
C SER A 25 -2.66 6.00 11.05
N ARG A 26 -1.39 5.69 10.75
CA ARG A 26 -0.36 6.70 10.53
C ARG A 26 0.69 6.26 9.52
N VAL A 27 1.31 7.24 8.89
CA VAL A 27 2.57 7.07 8.16
C VAL A 27 3.71 7.67 8.98
N GLY A 28 4.88 7.04 8.94
CA GLY A 28 6.08 7.55 9.61
C GLY A 28 6.00 7.52 11.15
N GLY A 29 7.05 8.02 11.80
CA GLY A 29 7.16 7.96 13.26
C GLY A 29 7.50 6.55 13.78
N ALA A 30 7.03 6.20 14.97
CA ALA A 30 7.24 4.88 15.59
C ALA A 30 5.96 4.03 15.53
N PRO A 31 6.05 2.72 15.22
CA PRO A 31 4.92 1.83 15.37
C PRO A 31 4.61 1.60 16.85
N LEU A 32 3.32 1.46 17.16
CA LEU A 32 2.81 1.09 18.47
C LEU A 32 2.34 -0.37 18.43
N PHE A 33 3.11 -1.27 19.03
CA PHE A 33 2.74 -2.68 19.13
C PHE A 33 1.78 -2.92 20.28
N ILE A 34 0.80 -3.82 20.12
CA ILE A 34 -0.13 -4.17 21.20
C ILE A 34 0.46 -5.19 22.19
N ARG A 35 1.59 -5.82 21.85
CA ARG A 35 2.38 -6.66 22.75
C ARG A 35 3.85 -6.26 22.78
N LYS A 36 4.33 -5.92 23.97
CA LYS A 36 5.75 -5.62 24.26
C LYS A 36 6.74 -6.70 23.79
N ASN A 37 6.39 -7.99 23.91
CA ASN A 37 7.31 -9.08 23.55
C ASN A 37 7.57 -9.17 22.04
N ASP A 38 6.69 -8.60 21.20
CA ASP A 38 6.80 -8.66 19.74
C ASP A 38 7.94 -7.75 19.22
N ALA A 39 8.41 -6.79 20.03
CA ALA A 39 9.56 -5.94 19.71
C ALA A 39 10.86 -6.73 19.54
N ALA A 40 11.08 -7.75 20.38
CA ALA A 40 12.28 -8.60 20.28
C ALA A 40 12.25 -9.42 19.00
N PHE A 41 11.12 -10.06 18.72
CA PHE A 41 10.89 -10.82 17.49
C PHE A 41 11.09 -9.96 16.24
N LEU A 42 10.58 -8.73 16.24
CA LEU A 42 10.75 -7.79 15.13
C LEU A 42 12.23 -7.50 14.85
N ASN A 43 13.01 -7.21 15.89
CA ASN A 43 14.43 -6.90 15.74
C ASN A 43 15.27 -8.11 15.28
N GLU A 44 14.86 -9.32 15.64
CA GLU A 44 15.48 -10.56 15.14
C GLU A 44 15.09 -10.88 13.69
N SER A 45 13.85 -10.56 13.31
CA SER A 45 13.27 -10.89 12.00
C SER A 45 13.53 -9.83 10.92
N LEU A 46 13.80 -8.58 11.30
CA LEU A 46 14.04 -7.46 10.39
C LEU A 46 15.48 -6.93 10.49
N GLU A 47 16.17 -6.98 9.36
CA GLU A 47 17.46 -6.31 9.17
C GLU A 47 17.39 -4.82 9.54
N ASN A 48 18.54 -4.24 9.92
CA ASN A 48 18.65 -2.81 10.26
C ASN A 48 18.44 -1.86 9.06
N SER A 49 18.38 -2.41 7.85
CA SER A 49 18.05 -1.72 6.61
C SER A 49 16.56 -1.37 6.51
N PHE A 50 15.69 -2.06 7.25
CA PHE A 50 14.26 -1.80 7.28
C PHE A 50 13.89 -0.70 8.28
N GLU A 51 13.03 0.20 7.83
CA GLU A 51 12.41 1.25 8.64
C GLU A 51 10.88 1.12 8.59
N PHE A 52 10.21 1.65 9.61
CA PHE A 52 8.76 1.68 9.68
C PHE A 52 8.17 2.65 8.66
N LEU A 53 7.28 2.17 7.80
CA LEU A 53 6.60 3.00 6.80
C LEU A 53 5.24 3.48 7.30
N MET A 54 4.37 2.55 7.71
CA MET A 54 3.01 2.90 8.14
C MET A 54 2.40 1.85 9.08
N GLN A 55 1.42 2.29 9.87
CA GLN A 55 0.58 1.47 10.73
C GLN A 55 -0.87 1.74 10.34
N LEU A 56 -1.66 0.67 10.18
CA LEU A 56 -3.08 0.75 9.86
C LEU A 56 -3.88 0.00 10.91
N TYR A 57 -4.76 0.72 11.59
CA TYR A 57 -5.81 0.14 12.39
C TYR A 57 -6.96 -0.30 11.47
N ALA A 58 -7.19 -1.60 11.41
CA ALA A 58 -8.06 -2.23 10.43
C ALA A 58 -8.90 -3.33 11.10
N PRO A 59 -9.78 -2.95 12.05
CA PRO A 59 -10.59 -3.89 12.83
C PRO A 59 -11.51 -4.72 11.94
N LYS A 60 -11.91 -5.91 12.42
CA LYS A 60 -12.92 -6.74 11.77
C LYS A 60 -14.02 -7.10 12.77
N ASN A 61 -15.21 -7.39 12.26
CA ASN A 61 -16.34 -7.87 13.05
C ASN A 61 -16.15 -9.33 13.49
N SER A 62 -15.12 -9.62 14.27
CA SER A 62 -14.87 -10.94 14.88
C SER A 62 -14.15 -10.79 16.22
N GLU A 63 -14.45 -11.68 17.16
CA GLU A 63 -13.89 -11.66 18.52
C GLU A 63 -12.36 -11.69 18.54
N ILE A 64 -11.74 -12.47 17.64
CA ILE A 64 -10.28 -12.66 17.58
C ILE A 64 -9.52 -11.55 16.85
N SER A 65 -10.21 -10.58 16.24
CA SER A 65 -9.58 -9.48 15.51
C SER A 65 -10.29 -8.15 15.74
N TYR A 66 -10.73 -7.96 16.99
CA TYR A 66 -11.37 -6.75 17.46
C TYR A 66 -10.43 -5.56 17.31
N HIS A 67 -9.25 -5.64 17.92
CA HIS A 67 -8.11 -4.80 17.55
C HIS A 67 -7.28 -5.54 16.52
N ARG A 68 -7.08 -4.93 15.36
CA ARG A 68 -6.30 -5.52 14.29
C ARG A 68 -5.46 -4.44 13.64
N ILE A 69 -4.15 -4.62 13.71
CA ILE A 69 -3.18 -3.64 13.25
C ILE A 69 -2.28 -4.28 12.21
N LEU A 70 -2.01 -3.54 11.14
CA LEU A 70 -1.06 -3.90 10.10
C LEU A 70 0.11 -2.93 10.14
N TYR A 71 1.32 -3.45 10.24
CA TYR A 71 2.56 -2.68 10.18
C TYR A 71 3.30 -2.99 8.88
N ILE A 72 3.77 -1.94 8.23
CA ILE A 72 4.53 -2.04 7.00
C ILE A 72 5.92 -1.47 7.27
N PHE A 73 6.94 -2.23 6.92
CA PHE A 73 8.33 -1.82 6.97
C PHE A 73 8.92 -1.87 5.58
N ILE A 74 9.74 -0.89 5.24
CA ILE A 74 10.39 -0.78 3.94
C ILE A 74 11.90 -0.78 4.11
N ASN A 75 12.59 -1.51 3.25
CA ASN A 75 14.04 -1.46 3.16
C ASN A 75 14.45 -0.18 2.45
N ARG A 76 15.36 0.60 3.06
CA ARG A 76 15.87 1.86 2.50
C ARG A 76 16.58 1.71 1.16
N ASP A 77 17.06 0.52 0.83
CA ASP A 77 17.73 0.26 -0.44
C ASP A 77 16.70 0.06 -1.56
N GLY A 78 16.60 1.02 -2.47
CA GLY A 78 15.71 0.95 -3.64
C GLY A 78 15.96 -0.28 -4.51
N ASP A 79 17.20 -0.79 -4.56
CA ASP A 79 17.52 -2.00 -5.34
C ASP A 79 16.81 -3.26 -4.80
N SER A 80 16.32 -3.23 -3.56
CA SER A 80 15.52 -4.30 -2.97
C SER A 80 14.05 -4.30 -3.41
N GLN A 81 13.58 -3.20 -4.03
CA GLN A 81 12.20 -2.99 -4.48
C GLN A 81 11.93 -3.68 -5.81
N THR A 82 11.96 -5.01 -5.78
CA THR A 82 11.78 -5.85 -6.97
C THR A 82 10.29 -6.13 -7.23
N ALA A 83 9.90 -6.08 -8.50
CA ALA A 83 8.53 -6.39 -8.92
C ALA A 83 8.13 -7.83 -8.56
N GLY A 84 6.87 -8.03 -8.20
CA GLY A 84 6.33 -9.31 -7.74
C GLY A 84 6.27 -9.41 -6.22
N TRP A 85 6.47 -10.61 -5.66
CA TRP A 85 6.55 -10.83 -4.21
C TRP A 85 7.86 -10.24 -3.67
N THR A 86 7.83 -8.94 -3.36
CA THR A 86 9.01 -8.18 -2.97
C THR A 86 9.52 -8.63 -1.60
N ARG A 87 10.85 -8.61 -1.45
CA ARG A 87 11.51 -8.73 -0.14
C ARG A 87 11.85 -7.37 0.46
N GLY A 88 11.78 -6.30 -0.33
CA GLY A 88 12.05 -4.92 0.10
C GLY A 88 10.93 -4.30 0.94
N VAL A 89 9.78 -4.97 1.06
CA VAL A 89 8.67 -4.58 1.93
C VAL A 89 8.28 -5.76 2.82
N LYS A 90 8.15 -5.50 4.11
CA LYS A 90 7.73 -6.47 5.12
C LYS A 90 6.42 -6.01 5.76
N VAL A 91 5.47 -6.94 5.86
CA VAL A 91 4.15 -6.66 6.40
C VAL A 91 3.91 -7.59 7.57
N PHE A 92 3.53 -7.03 8.71
CA PHE A 92 3.15 -7.78 9.89
C PHE A 92 1.74 -7.43 10.31
N ARG A 93 0.99 -8.43 10.76
CA ARG A 93 -0.32 -8.27 11.37
C ARG A 93 -0.25 -8.65 12.83
N GLU A 94 -0.87 -7.83 13.67
CA GLU A 94 -1.06 -8.03 15.09
C GLU A 94 -2.55 -7.91 15.42
N GLN A 95 -3.03 -8.72 16.35
CA GLN A 95 -4.42 -8.75 16.78
C GLN A 95 -4.57 -8.91 18.28
N ALA A 96 -5.67 -8.39 18.82
CA ALA A 96 -6.16 -8.66 20.15
C ALA A 96 -7.69 -8.76 20.14
N ARG A 97 -8.22 -9.48 21.11
CA ARG A 97 -9.65 -9.54 21.43
C ARG A 97 -10.04 -8.29 22.21
N GLU A 98 -11.34 -7.98 22.22
CA GLU A 98 -11.88 -6.88 23.03
C GLU A 98 -11.56 -7.02 24.52
N THR A 99 -11.48 -8.26 25.01
CA THR A 99 -11.25 -8.58 26.42
C THR A 99 -9.77 -8.71 26.81
N ASP A 100 -8.86 -8.65 25.84
CA ASP A 100 -7.44 -8.87 26.11
C ASP A 100 -6.82 -7.63 26.80
N GLU A 101 -5.97 -7.86 27.79
CA GLU A 101 -5.17 -6.78 28.38
C GLU A 101 -4.02 -6.44 27.42
N ILE A 102 -4.05 -5.21 26.88
CA ILE A 102 -3.05 -4.73 25.93
C ILE A 102 -1.86 -4.13 26.71
N ASP A 103 -0.69 -4.76 26.60
CA ASP A 103 0.59 -4.22 27.08
C ASP A 103 1.37 -3.64 25.89
N PHE A 104 0.96 -2.44 25.47
CA PHE A 104 1.48 -1.82 24.27
C PHE A 104 2.91 -1.29 24.44
N GLN A 105 3.67 -1.25 23.35
CA GLN A 105 5.02 -0.70 23.32
C GLN A 105 5.27 0.12 22.05
N LEU A 106 5.68 1.37 22.23
CA LEU A 106 6.16 2.22 21.14
C LEU A 106 7.58 1.80 20.74
N ILE A 107 7.79 1.47 19.45
CA ILE A 107 9.07 0.94 18.95
C ILE A 107 9.90 2.05 18.33
N THR A 108 10.75 2.69 19.13
CA THR A 108 11.59 3.81 18.68
C THR A 108 12.83 3.39 17.88
N SER A 109 13.19 2.10 17.87
CA SER A 109 14.38 1.58 17.19
C SER A 109 14.25 1.51 15.65
N LYS A 110 13.03 1.53 15.13
CA LYS A 110 12.73 1.39 13.69
C LYS A 110 12.08 2.65 13.09
N VAL A 111 12.12 3.78 13.82
CA VAL A 111 11.56 5.06 13.35
C VAL A 111 12.19 5.44 12.02
N THR A 112 11.34 5.72 11.03
CA THR A 112 11.81 6.17 9.72
C THR A 112 12.17 7.65 9.72
N LYS A 113 13.14 7.99 8.89
CA LYS A 113 13.40 9.38 8.49
C LYS A 113 12.96 9.67 7.06
N LEU A 114 12.39 8.67 6.38
CA LEU A 114 11.97 8.76 4.99
C LEU A 114 10.72 9.62 4.84
N ILE A 115 9.92 9.80 5.87
CA ILE A 115 8.68 10.57 5.80
C ILE A 115 8.35 11.15 7.16
N ASP A 116 7.87 12.39 7.17
CA ASP A 116 7.37 13.02 8.38
C ASP A 116 6.11 12.31 8.85
N SER A 117 5.95 12.19 10.16
CA SER A 117 4.85 11.45 10.76
C SER A 117 3.52 12.19 10.58
N SER A 118 2.49 11.52 10.08
CA SER A 118 1.16 12.09 9.86
C SER A 118 0.08 11.01 10.02
N GLU A 119 -1.10 11.41 10.51
CA GLU A 119 -2.28 10.55 10.56
C GLU A 119 -2.78 10.23 9.13
N ILE A 120 -3.35 9.05 8.96
CA ILE A 120 -4.04 8.67 7.72
C ILE A 120 -5.53 8.93 7.92
N GLU A 121 -6.00 10.01 7.31
CA GLU A 121 -7.42 10.31 7.22
C GLU A 121 -8.06 9.45 6.12
N VAL A 122 -9.28 8.97 6.37
CA VAL A 122 -9.96 8.03 5.49
C VAL A 122 -11.26 8.63 4.97
N ASP A 123 -11.41 8.67 3.65
CA ASP A 123 -12.65 9.10 2.98
C ASP A 123 -13.10 8.06 1.94
N ALA A 124 -14.41 7.99 1.72
CA ALA A 124 -14.98 7.14 0.68
C ALA A 124 -14.58 7.61 -0.71
N GLU A 125 -14.38 6.68 -1.64
CA GLU A 125 -14.00 7.04 -3.01
C GLU A 125 -15.06 7.91 -3.71
N PRO A 126 -14.66 9.06 -4.31
CA PRO A 126 -15.56 9.88 -5.10
C PRO A 126 -16.13 9.11 -6.31
N LYS A 127 -17.44 9.22 -6.52
CA LYS A 127 -18.10 8.65 -7.70
C LYS A 127 -17.59 9.34 -8.96
N GLU A 128 -17.48 8.58 -10.06
CA GLU A 128 -17.20 9.17 -11.37
C GLU A 128 -18.32 10.14 -11.75
N GLU A 129 -18.02 11.44 -11.80
CA GLU A 129 -18.97 12.41 -12.35
C GLU A 129 -19.20 12.09 -13.83
N ASN A 130 -20.47 11.90 -14.21
CA ASN A 130 -20.87 11.59 -15.58
C ASN A 130 -20.49 12.73 -16.54
N LYS A 131 -19.33 12.60 -17.21
CA LYS A 131 -18.88 13.31 -18.42
C LYS A 131 -18.95 14.85 -18.36
N LYS A 132 -17.77 15.47 -18.39
CA LYS A 132 -17.35 16.39 -19.47
C LYS A 132 -15.82 16.44 -19.53
N GLU A 133 -15.31 16.04 -20.69
CA GLU A 133 -13.94 16.24 -21.19
C GLU A 133 -12.81 15.37 -20.58
N ILE A 134 -12.29 14.46 -21.41
CA ILE A 134 -10.93 13.92 -21.27
C ILE A 134 -10.00 15.13 -21.16
N PRO A 135 -9.14 15.23 -20.12
CA PRO A 135 -8.18 16.33 -20.00
C PRO A 135 -7.48 16.54 -21.34
N GLU A 136 -7.41 17.76 -21.86
CA GLU A 136 -6.78 18.03 -23.16
C GLU A 136 -5.34 17.51 -23.23
N LYS A 137 -4.65 17.42 -22.09
CA LYS A 137 -3.33 16.79 -21.95
C LYS A 137 -3.29 15.32 -22.38
N LEU A 138 -4.39 14.57 -22.29
CA LEU A 138 -4.52 13.20 -22.79
C LEU A 138 -5.00 13.12 -24.25
N LYS A 139 -5.56 14.21 -24.81
CA LYS A 139 -5.94 14.26 -26.24
C LYS A 139 -4.72 14.42 -27.16
N ASN A 140 -3.62 14.96 -26.64
CA ASN A 140 -2.41 15.28 -27.40
C ASN A 140 -1.27 14.26 -27.23
N VAL A 141 -1.49 13.16 -26.51
CA VAL A 141 -0.51 12.07 -26.43
C VAL A 141 -0.47 11.35 -27.78
N LYS A 142 0.48 11.76 -28.62
CA LYS A 142 0.87 11.00 -29.82
C LYS A 142 1.73 9.83 -29.35
N VAL A 143 1.19 8.63 -29.51
CA VAL A 143 1.97 7.40 -29.32
C VAL A 143 2.62 7.09 -30.66
N ASP A 144 3.89 7.44 -30.82
CA ASP A 144 4.66 7.06 -31.99
C ASP A 144 4.77 5.54 -32.05
N THR A 145 4.17 4.95 -33.08
CA THR A 145 4.30 3.52 -33.38
C THR A 145 4.69 3.39 -34.84
N GLU A 146 5.86 2.79 -35.10
CA GLU A 146 6.22 2.32 -36.42
C GLU A 146 5.29 1.17 -36.79
N ASN A 147 4.23 1.46 -37.57
CA ASN A 147 3.42 0.41 -38.18
C ASN A 147 3.38 0.60 -39.70
N PRO A 148 4.02 -0.28 -40.49
CA PRO A 148 4.04 -0.20 -41.96
C PRO A 148 2.73 -0.64 -42.64
N SER A 149 1.61 -0.68 -41.93
CA SER A 149 0.32 -1.15 -42.46
C SER A 149 -0.75 -0.05 -42.35
N ALA A 150 -1.36 0.27 -43.50
CA ALA A 150 -2.38 1.31 -43.67
C ALA A 150 -3.77 0.90 -43.12
N GLU A 151 -3.83 0.34 -41.91
CA GLU A 151 -5.09 0.06 -41.22
C GLU A 151 -5.41 1.19 -40.21
N PRO A 152 -6.59 1.85 -40.30
CA PRO A 152 -6.90 3.04 -39.49
C PRO A 152 -7.14 2.81 -37.99
N TYR A 153 -6.82 1.63 -37.44
CA TYR A 153 -7.09 1.28 -36.04
C TYR A 153 -6.02 0.35 -35.47
N THR A 154 -4.88 0.91 -35.05
CA THR A 154 -3.92 0.18 -34.22
C THR A 154 -4.36 0.22 -32.76
N LYS A 155 -4.70 -0.95 -32.20
CA LYS A 155 -4.84 -1.13 -30.75
C LYS A 155 -3.52 -0.74 -30.08
N ALA A 156 -3.53 0.32 -29.27
CA ALA A 156 -2.42 0.65 -28.38
C ALA A 156 -2.11 -0.59 -27.50
N LYS A 157 -0.99 -1.26 -27.78
CA LYS A 157 -0.58 -2.49 -27.08
C LYS A 157 0.00 -2.22 -25.69
N GLY A 158 0.43 -0.99 -25.41
CA GLY A 158 0.46 -0.37 -24.08
C GLY A 158 -0.34 0.93 -24.22
N ASP A 159 -1.30 1.32 -23.39
CA ASP A 159 -1.22 1.27 -21.94
C ASP A 159 -2.64 1.39 -21.32
N VAL A 160 -3.56 0.49 -21.71
CA VAL A 160 -4.97 0.57 -21.26
C VAL A 160 -5.07 0.55 -19.73
N SER A 161 -4.16 -0.15 -19.05
CA SER A 161 -4.14 -0.23 -17.60
C SER A 161 -3.59 1.00 -16.94
N PHE A 162 -2.51 1.58 -17.45
CA PHE A 162 -2.03 2.86 -16.95
C PHE A 162 -3.03 3.99 -17.21
N LEU A 163 -3.71 4.02 -18.36
CA LEU A 163 -4.77 5.01 -18.60
C LEU A 163 -5.94 4.84 -17.64
N LYS A 164 -6.35 3.59 -17.34
CA LYS A 164 -7.35 3.31 -16.29
C LYS A 164 -6.85 3.73 -14.91
N PHE A 165 -5.58 3.46 -14.61
CA PHE A 165 -4.89 3.83 -13.39
C PHE A 165 -4.89 5.35 -13.19
N GLN A 166 -4.38 6.10 -14.16
CA GLN A 166 -4.35 7.56 -14.16
C GLN A 166 -5.75 8.15 -14.07
N LYS A 167 -6.72 7.64 -14.84
CA LYS A 167 -8.11 8.09 -14.76
C LYS A 167 -8.68 7.86 -13.36
N ARG A 168 -8.39 6.72 -12.73
CA ARG A 168 -8.87 6.43 -11.37
C ARG A 168 -8.20 7.34 -10.34
N LEU A 169 -6.88 7.50 -10.43
CA LEU A 169 -6.11 8.42 -9.58
C LEU A 169 -6.59 9.87 -9.69
N SER A 170 -6.98 10.32 -10.89
CA SER A 170 -7.43 11.70 -11.11
C SER A 170 -8.67 12.11 -10.30
N ARG A 171 -9.43 11.14 -9.76
CA ARG A 171 -10.59 11.41 -8.90
C ARG A 171 -10.19 11.92 -7.51
N ALA A 172 -9.01 11.51 -7.04
CA ALA A 172 -8.45 11.87 -5.74
C ALA A 172 -6.92 11.79 -5.86
N PRO A 173 -6.26 12.81 -6.45
CA PRO A 173 -4.83 12.74 -6.79
C PRO A 173 -3.93 12.58 -5.57
N ASP A 174 -4.35 13.12 -4.42
CA ASP A 174 -3.57 13.11 -3.17
C ASP A 174 -3.72 11.81 -2.37
N GLN A 175 -4.48 10.83 -2.87
CA GLN A 175 -4.67 9.56 -2.19
C GLN A 175 -3.34 8.78 -2.11
N ILE A 176 -2.97 8.33 -0.91
CA ILE A 176 -1.76 7.54 -0.68
C ILE A 176 -2.04 6.04 -0.54
N MET A 177 -3.30 5.68 -0.29
CA MET A 177 -3.72 4.31 -0.05
C MET A 177 -5.15 4.07 -0.52
N ARG A 178 -5.45 2.82 -0.88
CA ARG A 178 -6.81 2.33 -1.14
C ARG A 178 -7.07 1.08 -0.31
N TYR A 179 -8.04 1.13 0.58
CA TYR A 179 -8.44 0.04 1.45
C TYR A 179 -9.72 -0.63 0.93
N TYR A 180 -9.71 -1.95 0.80
CA TYR A 180 -10.79 -2.73 0.21
C TYR A 180 -11.54 -3.52 1.30
N HIS A 181 -12.81 -3.16 1.55
CA HIS A 181 -13.64 -3.84 2.56
C HIS A 181 -14.29 -5.12 2.02
N ALA A 182 -14.75 -5.09 0.77
CA ALA A 182 -15.41 -6.22 0.14
C ALA A 182 -14.41 -7.18 -0.50
N THR A 183 -14.52 -8.46 -0.14
CA THR A 183 -13.79 -9.57 -0.76
C THR A 183 -14.36 -9.99 -2.12
N SER A 184 -15.34 -9.24 -2.65
CA SER A 184 -16.02 -9.59 -3.88
C SER A 184 -15.04 -9.52 -5.05
N ASN A 185 -14.99 -10.60 -5.84
CA ASN A 185 -14.22 -10.72 -7.09
C ASN A 185 -14.56 -9.62 -8.14
N GLU A 186 -15.53 -8.76 -7.88
CA GLU A 186 -15.95 -7.70 -8.80
C GLU A 186 -14.98 -6.52 -8.84
N PHE A 187 -14.11 -6.36 -7.84
CA PHE A 187 -13.13 -5.29 -7.82
C PHE A 187 -11.70 -5.83 -7.83
N PRO A 188 -11.09 -6.06 -9.01
CA PRO A 188 -9.65 -6.26 -9.05
C PRO A 188 -9.00 -4.96 -8.56
N GLY A 189 -7.97 -5.07 -7.72
CA GLY A 189 -7.24 -3.90 -7.22
C GLY A 189 -6.87 -2.91 -8.33
N LEU A 190 -6.47 -1.72 -7.94
CA LEU A 190 -5.91 -0.75 -8.88
C LEU A 190 -4.56 -1.29 -9.38
N TRP A 191 -4.36 -1.36 -10.70
CA TRP A 191 -3.14 -1.91 -11.31
C TRP A 191 -2.54 -0.89 -12.27
N CYS A 192 -1.25 -0.58 -12.12
CA CYS A 192 -0.54 0.31 -13.04
C CYS A 192 -0.04 -0.42 -14.29
N ASN A 193 0.12 -1.75 -14.23
CA ASN A 193 0.55 -2.60 -15.34
C ASN A 193 -0.23 -3.93 -15.33
N ASN A 194 -0.72 -4.38 -16.49
CA ASN A 194 -1.42 -5.68 -16.65
C ASN A 194 -0.50 -6.89 -16.59
N GLU A 195 0.77 -6.72 -16.94
CA GLU A 195 1.71 -7.83 -17.05
C GLU A 195 2.20 -8.31 -15.68
N CYS A 196 2.04 -7.49 -14.64
CA CYS A 196 2.54 -7.74 -13.30
C CYS A 196 1.39 -7.88 -12.27
N ILE A 197 0.35 -8.64 -12.60
CA ILE A 197 -0.72 -9.02 -11.66
C ILE A 197 -0.39 -10.43 -11.12
N PRO A 198 -0.44 -10.67 -9.79
CA PRO A 198 -0.10 -11.97 -9.23
C PRO A 198 -1.09 -13.04 -9.69
N SER A 199 -0.58 -14.10 -10.33
CA SER A 199 -1.39 -15.25 -10.77
C SER A 199 -1.60 -16.29 -9.66
N SER A 200 -0.70 -16.33 -8.68
CA SER A 200 -0.75 -17.23 -7.54
C SER A 200 -0.35 -16.48 -6.28
N ILE A 201 -1.21 -16.54 -5.27
CA ILE A 201 -1.03 -15.88 -3.97
C ILE A 201 -0.70 -16.96 -2.93
N PRO A 202 0.47 -16.92 -2.29
CA PRO A 202 0.82 -17.89 -1.26
C PRO A 202 -0.15 -17.82 -0.06
N ASN A 203 -0.59 -19.00 0.38
CA ASN A 203 -1.45 -19.14 1.56
C ASN A 203 -0.76 -18.64 2.84
N CYS A 204 -1.58 -18.19 3.79
CA CYS A 204 -1.14 -17.93 5.15
C CYS A 204 -0.53 -19.19 5.77
N ALA A 205 0.38 -19.04 6.74
CA ALA A 205 0.98 -20.16 7.47
C ALA A 205 -0.07 -21.06 8.17
N CYS A 206 -1.26 -20.54 8.48
CA CYS A 206 -2.38 -21.34 8.98
C CYS A 206 -3.08 -22.21 7.91
N GLY A 207 -2.72 -22.05 6.62
CA GLY A 207 -3.32 -22.73 5.48
C GLY A 207 -4.44 -21.96 4.77
N ALA A 208 -4.99 -20.90 5.38
CA ALA A 208 -6.01 -20.07 4.75
C ALA A 208 -5.46 -19.26 3.56
N LYS A 209 -6.32 -18.91 2.60
CA LYS A 209 -5.95 -18.03 1.48
C LYS A 209 -5.62 -16.63 2.00
N ARG A 210 -4.71 -15.93 1.30
CA ARG A 210 -4.57 -14.48 1.47
C ARG A 210 -5.38 -13.74 0.42
N GLN A 211 -5.90 -12.58 0.80
CA GLN A 211 -6.69 -11.70 -0.06
C GLN A 211 -6.09 -10.31 -0.09
N LEU A 212 -6.30 -9.60 -1.19
CA LEU A 212 -5.93 -8.18 -1.29
C LEU A 212 -6.76 -7.42 -0.26
N GLU A 213 -6.10 -6.69 0.63
CA GLU A 213 -6.79 -5.90 1.66
C GLU A 213 -6.62 -4.40 1.44
N PHE A 214 -5.43 -3.96 1.06
CA PHE A 214 -5.20 -2.57 0.69
C PHE A 214 -4.03 -2.44 -0.27
N GLN A 215 -3.94 -1.27 -0.90
CA GLN A 215 -2.85 -0.89 -1.78
C GLN A 215 -2.25 0.43 -1.32
N ILE A 216 -0.92 0.51 -1.31
CA ILE A 216 -0.17 1.76 -1.11
C ILE A 216 0.22 2.28 -2.49
N LEU A 217 -0.07 3.56 -2.72
CA LEU A 217 0.07 4.22 -4.00
C LEU A 217 1.42 4.96 -4.11
N PRO A 218 1.86 5.27 -5.33
CA PRO A 218 3.13 5.94 -5.56
C PRO A 218 3.09 7.40 -5.09
N THR A 219 1.91 7.99 -4.95
CA THR A 219 1.69 9.32 -4.36
C THR A 219 2.38 9.45 -3.00
N LEU A 220 2.45 8.36 -2.21
CA LEU A 220 3.13 8.37 -0.92
C LEU A 220 4.63 8.68 -1.05
N ILE A 221 5.27 8.23 -2.14
CA ILE A 221 6.70 8.46 -2.43
C ILE A 221 6.97 9.95 -2.58
N SER A 222 6.02 10.71 -3.16
CA SER A 222 6.15 12.16 -3.34
C SER A 222 6.14 12.94 -2.02
N SER A 223 5.63 12.34 -0.93
CA SER A 223 5.67 12.88 0.42
C SER A 223 6.91 12.43 1.21
N MET A 224 7.80 11.64 0.60
CA MET A 224 9.00 11.14 1.25
C MET A 224 10.19 12.10 1.10
N ASN A 225 10.96 12.23 2.17
CA ASN A 225 12.23 12.92 2.26
C ASN A 225 13.37 12.07 1.65
N ILE A 226 13.22 11.64 0.39
CA ILE A 226 14.24 10.87 -0.34
C ILE A 226 14.87 11.69 -1.47
N ASP A 227 16.13 11.38 -1.78
CA ASP A 227 16.76 11.90 -2.98
C ASP A 227 16.30 11.10 -4.20
N HIS A 228 15.26 11.58 -4.89
CA HIS A 228 14.73 10.93 -6.09
C HIS A 228 15.75 10.86 -7.26
N SER A 229 16.86 11.60 -7.19
CA SER A 229 17.93 11.53 -8.19
C SER A 229 18.94 10.40 -7.92
N ALA A 230 18.91 9.81 -6.72
CA ALA A 230 19.78 8.71 -6.37
C ALA A 230 19.44 7.46 -7.18
N LYS A 231 20.48 6.73 -7.63
CA LYS A 231 20.31 5.49 -8.41
C LYS A 231 19.47 4.43 -7.69
N ASN A 232 19.58 4.38 -6.36
CA ASN A 232 18.87 3.46 -5.48
C ASN A 232 17.76 4.16 -4.69
N ALA A 233 17.20 5.24 -5.24
CA ALA A 233 16.02 5.88 -4.67
C ALA A 233 14.87 4.88 -4.58
N LEU A 234 14.03 5.04 -3.56
CA LEU A 234 12.82 4.24 -3.43
C LEU A 234 11.86 4.61 -4.56
N ASP A 235 11.47 3.61 -5.35
CA ASP A 235 10.48 3.74 -6.40
C ASP A 235 9.61 2.48 -6.47
N TRP A 236 8.29 2.67 -6.49
CA TRP A 236 7.31 1.62 -6.72
C TRP A 236 6.12 2.21 -7.45
N GLY A 237 5.44 1.40 -8.25
CA GLY A 237 4.14 1.74 -8.84
C GLY A 237 3.01 1.54 -7.84
N ILE A 238 2.81 0.32 -7.36
CA ILE A 238 1.75 -0.01 -6.38
C ILE A 238 2.25 -1.12 -5.47
N LEU A 239 2.11 -0.96 -4.15
CA LEU A 239 2.31 -2.03 -3.18
C LEU A 239 0.95 -2.62 -2.82
N SER A 240 0.71 -3.87 -3.19
CA SER A 240 -0.54 -4.57 -2.92
C SER A 240 -0.37 -5.51 -1.74
N ILE A 241 -1.08 -5.23 -0.65
CA ILE A 241 -0.92 -5.95 0.61
C ILE A 241 -1.96 -7.06 0.71
N TYR A 242 -1.46 -8.28 0.85
CA TYR A 242 -2.23 -9.50 0.92
C TYR A 242 -2.20 -10.07 2.33
N VAL A 243 -3.38 -10.26 2.91
CA VAL A 243 -3.52 -10.65 4.32
C VAL A 243 -4.41 -11.88 4.44
N CYS A 244 -4.17 -12.67 5.49
CA CYS A 244 -4.94 -13.87 5.81
C CYS A 244 -6.46 -13.60 5.84
N SER A 245 -7.20 -14.27 4.95
CA SER A 245 -8.67 -14.15 4.86
C SER A 245 -9.41 -14.66 6.11
N ALA A 246 -8.77 -15.50 6.92
CA ALA A 246 -9.34 -16.04 8.15
C ALA A 246 -9.02 -15.19 9.39
N SER A 247 -8.30 -14.06 9.25
CA SER A 247 -7.82 -13.24 10.38
C SER A 247 -7.23 -14.09 11.51
N CYS A 248 -6.43 -15.10 11.14
CA CYS A 248 -6.10 -16.22 12.03
C CYS A 248 -5.34 -15.80 13.31
N ASP A 249 -5.40 -16.68 14.32
CA ASP A 249 -4.83 -16.50 15.65
C ASP A 249 -3.30 -16.38 15.70
N LEU A 250 -2.59 -16.61 14.59
CA LEU A 250 -1.14 -16.33 14.53
C LEU A 250 -0.85 -14.87 14.92
N ALA A 251 -1.74 -13.94 14.57
CA ALA A 251 -1.60 -12.52 14.93
C ALA A 251 -2.01 -12.21 16.37
N ASN A 252 -2.73 -13.12 17.05
CA ASN A 252 -3.04 -13.02 18.49
C ASN A 252 -1.88 -13.56 19.35
N CYS A 253 -1.08 -14.48 18.80
CA CYS A 253 0.07 -15.08 19.48
C CYS A 253 1.41 -14.36 19.22
N GLY A 254 1.44 -13.36 18.34
CA GLY A 254 2.64 -12.63 17.95
C GLY A 254 2.43 -11.89 16.63
N LEU A 255 3.53 -11.49 15.98
CA LEU A 255 3.48 -10.88 14.65
C LEU A 255 3.29 -11.95 13.56
N ALA A 256 2.13 -11.93 12.88
CA ALA A 256 1.90 -12.75 11.71
C ALA A 256 2.47 -12.07 10.46
N GLU A 257 3.39 -12.74 9.74
CA GLU A 257 3.93 -12.20 8.48
C GLU A 257 2.90 -12.32 7.34
N GLU A 258 2.63 -11.18 6.71
CA GLU A 258 1.76 -11.03 5.55
C GLU A 258 2.57 -10.66 4.31
N LEU A 259 1.93 -10.59 3.13
CA LEU A 259 2.65 -10.47 1.87
C LEU A 259 2.44 -9.11 1.20
N CYS A 260 3.48 -8.63 0.51
CA CYS A 260 3.42 -7.48 -0.36
C CYS A 260 3.74 -7.91 -1.79
N TRP A 261 2.87 -7.54 -2.73
CA TRP A 261 3.14 -7.60 -4.16
C TRP A 261 3.45 -6.20 -4.69
N LEU A 262 4.65 -6.01 -5.23
CA LEU A 262 5.11 -4.73 -5.78
C LEU A 262 4.91 -4.72 -7.29
N GLN A 263 4.23 -3.69 -7.80
CA GLN A 263 4.25 -3.35 -9.21
C GLN A 263 5.21 -2.19 -9.45
N THR A 264 5.93 -2.21 -10.57
CA THR A 264 6.65 -1.05 -11.10
C THR A 264 5.91 -0.49 -12.31
N PHE A 265 6.13 0.79 -12.61
CA PHE A 265 5.65 1.36 -13.86
C PHE A 265 6.38 0.73 -15.04
N SER A 266 5.68 0.58 -16.17
CA SER A 266 6.34 0.18 -17.41
C SER A 266 7.23 1.34 -17.88
N GLU A 267 8.38 1.04 -18.49
CA GLU A 267 9.24 2.07 -19.10
C GLU A 267 8.48 2.89 -20.17
N GLN A 268 7.43 2.32 -20.74
CA GLN A 268 6.57 2.97 -21.74
C GLN A 268 5.63 4.03 -21.14
N GLY A 269 5.28 3.94 -19.85
CA GLY A 269 4.38 4.88 -19.18
C GLY A 269 5.04 6.19 -18.72
N ILE A 270 6.38 6.28 -18.77
CA ILE A 270 7.17 7.40 -18.23
C ILE A 270 7.52 8.44 -19.31
N ILE A 271 7.19 8.19 -20.58
CA ILE A 271 7.46 9.15 -21.66
C ILE A 271 6.46 10.32 -21.56
N ALA A 272 6.88 11.40 -20.88
CA ALA A 272 6.22 12.69 -21.00
C ALA A 272 6.34 13.18 -22.45
N PRO A 273 5.29 13.73 -23.08
CA PRO A 273 5.44 14.38 -24.38
C PRO A 273 6.41 15.56 -24.24
N GLU A 274 7.37 15.65 -25.15
CA GLU A 274 8.22 16.84 -25.34
C GLU A 274 7.41 18.12 -25.55
#